data_AF-A0A506UM19-F1
#
_entry.id   AF-A0A506UM19-F1
#
_cell.length_a   1.000
_cell.length_b   1.000
_cell.length_c   1.000
_cell.angle_alpha   90.00
_cell.angle_beta   90.00
_cell.angle_gamma   90.00
#
_symmetry.space_group_name_H-M   'P 1'
#
loop_
_entity.id
_entity.type
_entity.pdbx_description
1 polymer ?
#
loop_
_entity_poly.entity_id
_entity_poly.type
_entity_poly.pdbx_seq_one_letter_code
_entity_poly.pdbx_strand_id
1 'polypeptide(L)'
;MTADFMTTDTTPTYYAVVASDADLTKPVRVFTWLTTDWGDITRYVQPGQKMVKLNWTATEWENRPLTNATLGPDGKGYVGPTIIPPTPLNFQARQQLSRVMNLYGQMGWPLFADPPVDILPYGKALSAIATGADTTSTALPTPPADLAKLLG
;
A
#
# COMPACT_ATOMS: atom_id res chain seq x y z
N MET A 1 45.59 -32.29 14.54
CA MET A 1 44.14 -32.35 14.26
C MET A 1 43.68 -30.96 13.89
N THR A 2 43.70 -30.63 12.61
CA THR A 2 43.07 -29.43 12.06
C THR A 2 41.58 -29.72 11.90
N ALA A 3 40.73 -28.96 12.57
CA ALA A 3 39.29 -29.07 12.40
C ALA A 3 38.93 -28.48 11.05
N ASP A 4 38.52 -29.33 10.11
CA ASP A 4 37.80 -28.94 8.90
C ASP A 4 36.45 -28.36 9.34
N PHE A 5 36.36 -27.04 9.38
CA PHE A 5 35.07 -26.37 9.35
C PHE A 5 34.52 -26.57 7.94
N MET A 6 33.60 -27.53 7.79
CA MET A 6 32.75 -27.58 6.60
C MET A 6 31.97 -26.27 6.53
N THR A 7 32.46 -25.31 5.76
CA THR A 7 31.65 -24.20 5.28
C THR A 7 30.61 -24.83 4.36
N THR A 8 29.41 -25.08 4.85
CA THR A 8 28.27 -25.34 3.98
C THR A 8 28.08 -24.08 3.15
N ASP A 9 28.63 -24.11 1.94
CA ASP A 9 28.57 -23.06 0.94
C ASP A 9 27.12 -22.98 0.41
N THR A 10 26.22 -22.52 1.26
CA THR A 10 24.88 -22.14 0.82
C THR A 10 25.00 -20.73 0.29
N THR A 11 25.13 -20.60 -1.03
CA THR A 11 25.06 -19.31 -1.68
C THR A 11 23.76 -18.61 -1.26
N PRO A 12 23.82 -17.40 -0.67
CA PRO A 12 22.64 -16.67 -0.29
C PRO A 12 21.66 -16.50 -1.45
N THR A 13 20.37 -16.62 -1.15
CA THR A 13 19.31 -16.21 -2.06
C THR A 13 18.75 -14.87 -1.61
N TYR A 14 18.66 -13.93 -2.55
CA TYR A 14 18.19 -12.59 -2.31
C TYR A 14 16.72 -12.42 -2.73
N TYR A 15 16.00 -11.58 -2.01
CA TYR A 15 14.58 -11.31 -2.24
C TYR A 15 14.25 -9.82 -2.09
N ALA A 16 13.31 -9.36 -2.90
CA ALA A 16 12.58 -8.12 -2.68
C ALA A 16 11.22 -8.42 -2.08
N VAL A 17 10.79 -7.65 -1.08
CA VAL A 17 9.42 -7.71 -0.55
C VAL A 17 8.61 -6.61 -1.21
N VAL A 18 7.53 -6.99 -1.89
CA VAL A 18 6.63 -6.09 -2.64
C VAL A 18 5.17 -6.38 -2.27
N ALA A 19 4.23 -5.59 -2.77
CA ALA A 19 2.80 -5.85 -2.52
C ALA A 19 2.38 -7.18 -3.16
N SER A 20 1.45 -7.92 -2.54
CA SER A 20 1.03 -9.23 -3.03
C SER A 20 0.45 -9.19 -4.44
N ASP A 21 -0.26 -8.11 -4.75
CA ASP A 21 -0.88 -7.80 -6.05
C ASP A 21 0.03 -7.00 -7.00
N ALA A 22 1.30 -6.80 -6.64
CA ALA A 22 2.23 -6.03 -7.46
C ALA A 22 2.39 -6.64 -8.86
N ASP A 23 2.19 -5.80 -9.87
CA ASP A 23 2.41 -6.07 -11.30
C ASP A 23 3.89 -5.87 -11.65
N LEU A 24 4.62 -6.99 -11.71
CA LEU A 24 6.07 -6.99 -11.97
C LEU A 24 6.44 -6.64 -13.42
N THR A 25 5.46 -6.41 -14.30
CA THR A 25 5.73 -5.86 -15.65
C THR A 25 6.02 -4.36 -15.63
N LYS A 26 5.82 -3.71 -14.48
CA LYS A 26 6.07 -2.28 -14.24
C LYS A 26 7.04 -2.13 -13.06
N PRO A 27 7.67 -0.95 -12.89
CA PRO A 27 8.41 -0.67 -11.68
C PRO A 27 7.51 -0.75 -10.45
N VAL A 28 7.90 -1.53 -9.44
CA VAL A 28 7.13 -1.74 -8.20
C VAL A 28 7.92 -1.29 -6.98
N ARG A 29 7.24 -0.71 -6.00
CA ARG A 29 7.86 -0.31 -4.73
C ARG A 29 8.34 -1.54 -3.95
N VAL A 30 9.56 -1.46 -3.43
CA VAL A 30 10.13 -2.44 -2.51
C VAL A 30 9.95 -1.95 -1.08
N PHE A 31 9.37 -2.80 -0.23
CA PHE A 31 9.19 -2.54 1.19
C PHE A 31 10.46 -2.85 1.99
N THR A 32 11.11 -3.95 1.66
CA THR A 32 12.39 -4.37 2.26
C THR A 32 13.10 -5.38 1.36
N TRP A 33 14.39 -5.58 1.61
CA TRP A 33 15.23 -6.58 0.97
C TRP A 33 15.57 -7.68 1.98
N LEU A 34 15.49 -8.95 1.60
CA LEU A 34 15.79 -10.09 2.47
C LEU A 34 16.84 -11.02 1.84
N THR A 35 17.66 -11.66 2.67
CA THR A 35 18.61 -12.71 2.27
C THR A 35 18.48 -13.93 3.18
N THR A 36 18.62 -15.13 2.62
CA THR A 36 18.57 -16.39 3.39
C THR A 36 19.69 -16.53 4.42
N ASP A 37 20.76 -15.74 4.32
CA ASP A 37 21.82 -15.71 5.35
C ASP A 37 21.31 -15.27 6.72
N TRP A 38 20.16 -14.61 6.77
CA TRP A 38 19.52 -14.20 8.03
C TRP A 38 18.68 -15.32 8.67
N GLY A 39 18.67 -16.52 8.08
CA GLY A 39 17.86 -17.66 8.52
C GLY A 39 16.43 -17.60 7.99
N ASP A 40 15.45 -17.83 8.86
CA ASP A 40 14.04 -17.75 8.47
C ASP A 40 13.62 -16.29 8.22
N ILE A 41 13.55 -15.95 6.93
CA ILE A 41 13.16 -14.63 6.45
C ILE A 41 11.66 -14.44 6.28
N THR A 42 10.86 -15.51 6.35
CA THR A 42 9.41 -15.43 6.09
C THR A 42 8.68 -14.59 7.14
N ARG A 43 9.20 -14.56 8.37
CA ARG A 43 8.71 -13.73 9.49
C ARG A 43 8.73 -12.23 9.22
N TYR A 44 9.50 -11.77 8.24
CA TYR A 44 9.60 -10.35 7.88
C TYR A 44 8.60 -9.93 6.79
N VAL A 45 7.80 -10.87 6.28
CA VAL A 45 6.77 -10.60 5.26
C VAL A 45 5.43 -10.40 5.95
N GLN A 46 4.84 -9.23 5.80
CA GLN A 46 3.55 -8.90 6.40
C GLN A 46 2.38 -9.36 5.51
N PRO A 47 1.15 -9.50 6.06
CA PRO A 47 -0.05 -9.72 5.25
C PRO A 47 -0.19 -8.66 4.14
N GLY A 48 -0.53 -9.11 2.92
CA GLY A 48 -0.60 -8.23 1.74
C GLY A 48 0.75 -7.99 1.05
N GLN A 49 1.82 -8.69 1.45
CA GLN A 49 3.12 -8.65 0.80
C GLN A 49 3.51 -10.02 0.25
N LYS A 50 4.48 -10.02 -0.68
CA LYS A 50 5.11 -11.24 -1.21
C LYS A 50 6.60 -11.05 -1.38
N MET A 51 7.34 -12.16 -1.30
CA MET A 51 8.76 -12.21 -1.65
C MET A 51 8.93 -12.50 -3.13
N VAL A 52 9.71 -11.68 -3.81
CA VAL A 52 10.16 -11.88 -5.19
C VAL A 52 11.61 -12.29 -5.14
N LYS A 53 11.92 -13.51 -5.58
CA LYS A 53 13.30 -14.00 -5.67
C LYS A 53 14.07 -13.19 -6.70
N LEU A 54 15.27 -12.75 -6.34
CA LEU A 54 16.18 -12.00 -7.19
C LEU A 54 17.28 -12.93 -7.69
N ASN A 55 17.61 -12.83 -8.97
CA ASN A 55 18.76 -13.50 -9.56
C ASN A 55 20.00 -12.59 -9.46
N TRP A 56 20.28 -12.10 -8.25
CA TRP A 56 21.39 -11.17 -8.00
C TRP A 56 22.62 -11.90 -7.49
N THR A 57 23.77 -11.37 -7.85
CA THR A 57 25.06 -11.67 -7.24
C THR A 57 25.21 -10.98 -5.88
N ALA A 58 26.17 -11.42 -5.07
CA ALA A 58 26.49 -10.75 -3.80
C ALA A 58 26.88 -9.28 -4.01
N THR A 59 27.59 -8.97 -5.09
CA THR A 59 27.95 -7.58 -5.44
C THR A 59 26.71 -6.73 -5.76
N GLU A 60 25.74 -7.25 -6.50
CA GLU A 60 24.48 -6.54 -6.76
C GLU A 60 23.67 -6.34 -5.48
N TRP A 61 23.67 -7.34 -4.60
CA TRP A 61 23.04 -7.25 -3.28
C TRP A 61 23.65 -6.14 -2.41
N GLU A 62 24.97 -6.07 -2.31
CA GLU A 62 25.65 -5.02 -1.53
C GLU A 62 25.39 -3.61 -2.09
N ASN A 63 25.19 -3.49 -3.41
CA ASN A 63 24.90 -2.21 -4.07
C ASN A 63 23.41 -1.89 -4.19
N ARG A 64 22.54 -2.64 -3.53
CA ARG A 64 21.08 -2.43 -3.62
C ARG A 64 20.66 -1.06 -3.07
N PRO A 65 19.61 -0.46 -3.62
CA PRO A 65 19.08 0.79 -3.09
C PRO A 65 18.41 0.55 -1.72
N LEU A 66 18.85 1.27 -0.68
CA LEU A 66 18.30 1.13 0.67
C LEU A 66 17.08 2.02 0.92
N THR A 67 16.95 3.12 0.17
CA THR A 67 15.87 4.11 0.29
C THR A 67 15.18 4.31 -1.04
N ASN A 68 13.88 4.60 -1.02
CA ASN A 68 13.03 4.77 -2.21
C ASN A 68 13.26 3.65 -3.25
N ALA A 69 13.39 2.43 -2.73
CA ALA A 69 13.74 1.26 -3.50
C ALA A 69 12.58 0.84 -4.41
N THR A 70 12.90 0.67 -5.69
CA THR A 70 11.96 0.20 -6.70
C THR A 70 12.59 -1.01 -7.40
N LEU A 71 11.80 -2.05 -7.62
CA LEU A 71 12.17 -3.20 -8.43
C LEU A 71 11.66 -2.97 -9.85
N GLY A 72 12.55 -2.92 -10.83
CA GLY A 72 12.20 -2.78 -12.22
C GLY A 72 11.67 -4.09 -12.84
N PRO A 73 11.05 -4.02 -14.03
CA PRO A 73 10.56 -5.21 -14.75
C PRO A 73 11.66 -6.20 -15.14
N ASP A 74 12.89 -5.73 -15.22
CA ASP A 74 14.10 -6.52 -15.47
C ASP A 74 14.64 -7.22 -14.20
N GLY A 75 13.94 -7.08 -13.07
CA GLY A 75 14.34 -7.66 -11.79
C GLY A 75 15.51 -6.94 -11.12
N LYS A 76 15.89 -5.74 -11.59
CA LYS A 76 16.96 -4.94 -10.97
C LYS A 76 16.40 -3.91 -10.00
N GLY A 77 17.20 -3.59 -8.98
CA GLY A 77 16.89 -2.61 -7.97
C GLY A 77 17.32 -1.23 -8.47
N TYR A 78 16.40 -0.27 -8.39
CA TYR A 78 16.64 1.12 -8.75
C TYR A 78 16.28 2.02 -7.58
N VAL A 79 16.97 3.17 -7.49
CA VAL A 79 16.43 4.32 -6.78
C VAL A 79 15.37 4.93 -7.70
N GLY A 80 14.10 4.67 -7.42
CA GLY A 80 13.01 5.25 -8.17
C GLY A 80 12.34 6.38 -7.38
N PRO A 81 11.57 7.26 -8.04
CA PRO A 81 10.56 8.01 -7.30
C PRO A 81 9.67 6.98 -6.57
N THR A 82 9.32 7.26 -5.32
CA THR A 82 8.38 6.43 -4.57
C THR A 82 7.08 6.39 -5.34
N ILE A 83 6.83 5.32 -6.10
CA ILE A 83 5.53 5.09 -6.72
C ILE A 83 4.60 4.67 -5.59
N ILE A 84 3.96 5.66 -4.97
CA ILE A 84 2.84 5.43 -4.08
C ILE A 84 1.71 5.00 -5.01
N PRO A 85 1.28 3.72 -5.00
CA PRO A 85 0.14 3.32 -5.81
C PRO A 85 -1.03 4.25 -5.47
N PRO A 86 -1.83 4.68 -6.46
CA PRO A 86 -2.98 5.51 -6.19
C PRO A 86 -3.83 4.84 -5.12
N THR A 87 -4.10 5.59 -4.06
CA THR A 87 -4.88 5.11 -2.92
C THR A 87 -6.14 4.40 -3.42
N PRO A 88 -6.38 3.13 -3.06
CA PRO A 88 -7.56 2.41 -3.51
C PRO A 88 -8.85 3.20 -3.25
N LEU A 89 -9.79 3.19 -4.20
CA LEU A 89 -11.01 4.02 -4.14
C LEU A 89 -11.82 3.79 -2.86
N ASN A 90 -11.91 2.54 -2.39
CA ASN A 90 -12.54 2.19 -1.11
C ASN A 90 -11.86 2.86 0.09
N PHE A 91 -10.52 2.97 0.08
CA PHE A 91 -9.78 3.65 1.13
C PHE A 91 -9.96 5.17 1.06
N GLN A 92 -9.97 5.75 -0.14
CA GLN A 92 -10.34 7.15 -0.32
C GLN A 92 -11.76 7.43 0.23
N ALA A 93 -12.71 6.54 -0.06
CA ALA A 93 -14.09 6.65 0.42
C ALA A 93 -14.19 6.54 1.95
N ARG A 94 -13.41 5.68 2.60
CA ARG A 94 -13.31 5.60 4.08
C ARG A 94 -12.79 6.89 4.69
N GLN A 95 -11.72 7.45 4.13
CA GLN A 95 -11.17 8.72 4.60
C GLN A 95 -12.19 9.84 4.46
N GLN A 96 -12.85 9.92 3.31
CA GLN A 96 -13.85 10.92 3.03
C GLN A 96 -15.07 10.77 3.96
N LEU A 97 -15.56 9.55 4.16
CA LEU A 97 -16.66 9.27 5.08
C LEU A 97 -16.32 9.67 6.52
N SER A 98 -15.09 9.39 6.98
CA SER A 98 -14.63 9.82 8.31
C SER A 98 -14.62 11.35 8.45
N ARG A 99 -14.18 12.08 7.42
CA ARG A 99 -14.25 13.56 7.42
C ARG A 99 -15.68 14.06 7.51
N VAL A 100 -16.59 13.47 6.72
CA VAL A 100 -18.03 13.81 6.76
C VAL A 100 -18.60 13.57 8.15
N MET A 101 -18.33 12.42 8.77
CA MET A 101 -18.82 12.09 10.11
C MET A 101 -18.26 13.02 11.19
N ASN A 102 -16.98 13.39 11.10
CA ASN A 102 -16.36 14.35 12.02
C ASN A 102 -16.97 15.74 11.88
N LEU A 103 -17.17 16.24 10.65
CA LEU A 103 -17.85 17.52 10.42
C LEU A 103 -19.29 17.50 10.94
N TYR A 104 -20.01 16.40 10.69
CA TYR A 104 -21.37 16.23 11.19
C TYR A 104 -21.44 16.28 12.72
N GLY A 105 -20.47 15.67 13.41
CA GLY A 105 -20.35 15.74 14.87
C GLY A 105 -19.93 17.13 15.38
N GLN A 106 -19.02 17.82 14.70
CA GLN A 106 -18.52 19.14 15.11
C GLN A 106 -19.52 20.28 14.89
N MET A 107 -20.31 20.20 13.82
CA MET A 107 -21.33 21.22 13.51
C MET A 107 -22.49 21.20 14.50
N GLY A 108 -22.54 20.20 15.38
CA GLY A 108 -23.62 20.06 16.36
C GLY A 108 -24.98 20.08 15.69
N TRP A 109 -25.07 19.64 14.42
CA TRP A 109 -26.33 19.60 13.69
C TRP A 109 -27.32 18.90 14.60
N PRO A 110 -28.35 19.60 15.09
CA PRO A 110 -29.31 18.98 15.97
C PRO A 110 -29.83 17.75 15.23
N LEU A 111 -29.96 16.62 15.93
CA LEU A 111 -30.69 15.43 15.48
C LEU A 111 -32.13 15.73 14.97
N PHE A 112 -32.56 17.00 15.01
CA PHE A 112 -33.87 17.55 14.73
C PHE A 112 -33.87 18.79 13.81
N ALA A 113 -32.73 19.20 13.25
CA ALA A 113 -32.71 20.17 12.14
C ALA A 113 -32.43 19.39 10.86
N ASP A 114 -33.26 19.58 9.83
CA ASP A 114 -33.14 18.85 8.58
C ASP A 114 -31.70 18.91 8.08
N PRO A 115 -30.95 17.79 8.06
CA PRO A 115 -29.67 17.77 7.40
C PRO A 115 -29.91 18.19 5.95
N PRO A 116 -29.02 18.97 5.33
CA PRO A 116 -29.13 19.28 3.92
C PRO A 116 -29.42 17.98 3.16
N VAL A 117 -30.52 17.97 2.39
CA VAL A 117 -31.18 16.78 1.82
C VAL A 117 -30.20 15.82 1.10
N ASP A 118 -29.05 16.35 0.68
CA ASP A 118 -28.06 15.65 -0.13
C ASP A 118 -26.90 15.01 0.67
N ILE A 119 -26.78 15.25 1.98
CA ILE A 119 -25.69 14.67 2.80
C ILE A 119 -25.90 13.18 3.05
N LEU A 120 -27.13 12.76 3.32
CA LEU A 120 -27.45 11.34 3.58
C LEU A 120 -27.21 10.46 2.34
N PRO A 121 -27.67 10.83 1.13
CA PRO A 121 -27.29 10.12 -0.10
C PRO A 121 -25.77 10.07 -0.33
N TYR A 122 -25.07 11.18 -0.10
CA TYR A 122 -23.61 11.25 -0.24
C TYR A 122 -22.88 10.29 0.72
N GLY A 123 -23.24 10.29 2.00
CA GLY A 123 -22.68 9.38 3.00
C GLY A 123 -22.96 7.91 2.69
N LYS A 124 -24.15 7.58 2.19
CA LYS A 124 -24.51 6.22 1.75
C LYS A 124 -23.66 5.77 0.57
N ALA A 125 -23.46 6.63 -0.43
CA ALA A 125 -22.60 6.31 -1.58
C ALA A 125 -21.14 6.08 -1.15
N LEU A 126 -20.59 6.95 -0.29
CA LEU A 126 -19.26 6.74 0.30
C LEU A 126 -19.17 5.43 1.09
N SER A 127 -20.20 5.10 1.88
CA SER A 127 -20.25 3.85 2.65
C SER A 127 -20.28 2.61 1.75
N ALA A 128 -21.06 2.63 0.67
CA ALA A 128 -21.12 1.54 -0.29
C ALA A 128 -19.76 1.29 -0.97
N ILE A 129 -19.07 2.35 -1.37
CA ILE A 129 -17.71 2.27 -1.95
C ILE A 129 -16.69 1.80 -0.89
N ALA A 130 -16.76 2.34 0.33
CA ALA A 130 -15.84 2.04 1.42
C ALA A 130 -15.91 0.57 1.91
N THR A 131 -17.10 -0.02 1.85
CA THR A 131 -17.38 -1.41 2.23
C THR A 131 -17.19 -2.39 1.06
N GLY A 132 -17.03 -1.88 -0.16
CA GLY A 132 -16.96 -2.70 -1.37
C GLY A 132 -18.33 -3.23 -1.85
N ALA A 133 -19.44 -2.72 -1.30
CA ALA A 133 -20.78 -3.01 -1.79
C ALA A 133 -21.05 -2.36 -3.16
N ASP A 134 -20.40 -1.22 -3.44
CA ASP A 134 -20.32 -0.64 -4.79
C ASP A 134 -18.98 -0.99 -5.43
N THR A 135 -19.02 -1.89 -6.40
CA THR A 135 -17.87 -2.32 -7.21
C THR A 135 -17.84 -1.67 -8.60
N THR A 136 -18.81 -0.80 -8.90
CA THR A 136 -19.00 -0.18 -10.22
C THR A 136 -18.44 1.24 -10.29
N SER A 137 -18.42 1.94 -9.16
CA SER A 137 -17.85 3.28 -9.06
C SER A 137 -16.35 3.29 -9.37
N THR A 138 -15.93 4.24 -10.20
CA THR A 138 -14.53 4.47 -10.57
C THR A 138 -13.94 5.74 -9.95
N ALA A 139 -14.77 6.54 -9.29
CA ALA A 139 -14.38 7.77 -8.59
C ALA A 139 -15.25 7.99 -7.36
N LEU A 140 -14.84 8.90 -6.48
CA LEU A 140 -15.68 9.32 -5.35
C LEU A 140 -16.89 10.12 -5.89
N PRO A 141 -18.07 10.00 -5.24
CA PRO A 141 -19.18 10.89 -5.53
C PRO A 141 -18.78 12.35 -5.29
N THR A 142 -19.38 13.27 -6.03
CA THR A 142 -19.20 14.71 -5.81
C THR A 142 -19.91 15.13 -4.51
N PRO A 143 -19.24 15.82 -3.58
CA PRO A 143 -19.89 16.31 -2.37
C PRO A 143 -20.97 17.37 -2.71
N PRO A 144 -22.08 17.42 -1.96
CA PRO A 144 -23.03 18.53 -2.03
C PRO A 144 -22.34 19.88 -1.81
N ALA A 145 -22.82 20.95 -2.45
CA ALA A 145 -22.13 22.25 -2.47
C ALA A 145 -21.79 22.81 -1.07
N ASP A 146 -22.72 22.67 -0.12
CA ASP A 146 -22.51 23.17 1.24
C ASP A 146 -21.51 22.31 2.02
N LEU A 147 -21.48 21.00 1.77
CA LEU A 147 -20.48 20.11 2.34
C LEU A 147 -19.11 20.32 1.68
N ALA A 148 -19.08 20.60 0.37
CA ALA A 148 -17.85 20.87 -0.38
C ALA A 148 -17.11 22.10 0.16
N LYS A 149 -17.85 23.16 0.53
CA LYS A 149 -17.28 24.36 1.19
C LYS A 149 -16.65 24.07 2.54
N LEU A 150 -17.09 23.03 3.24
CA LEU A 150 -16.61 22.65 4.57
C LEU A 150 -15.48 21.60 4.52
N LEU A 151 -15.33 20.91 3.39
CA LEU A 151 -14.30 19.89 3.15
C LEU A 151 -13.05 20.43 2.45
N GLY A 152 -13.14 21.61 1.83
CA GLY A 152 -12.04 22.33 1.18
C GLY A 152 -11.27 23.22 2.14
#